data_AF-A0A0E3CB28-F1
#
_entry.id   AF-A0A0E3CB28-F1
#
_cell.length_a   1.000
_cell.length_b   1.000
_cell.length_c   1.000
_cell.angle_alpha   90.00
_cell.angle_beta   90.00
_cell.angle_gamma   90.00
#
_symmetry.space_group_name_H-M   'P 1'
#
loop_
_entity.id
_entity.type
_entity.pdbx_description
1 polymer ?
#
loop_
_entity_poly.entity_id
_entity_poly.type
_entity_poly.pdbx_seq_one_letter_code
_entity_poly.pdbx_strand_id
1 'polypeptide(L)'
;MPERWCPDVCPITGREFFMWIEHWKTEQDVPTYGGPFDSYTIPVKHEHGTFSCERFDHNAGKWMTEGMGWCDLGLKLADDQAFVVESGNPRYDEIRDFAEAPAADALTQAARDVLAERARQISIEDYDPEHDDSHVNDEIAAMAALFLMPEGARDWDATSTSYGDTLAEALLPSDWEMPNFGDDRRRQLVKGTAIGLAEIERFDRAAIAAAKGEQA
;
A
#
# COMPACT_ATOMS: atom_id res chain seq x y z
N MET A 1 -33.14 -16.80 -2.12
CA MET A 1 -32.65 -15.42 -2.37
C MET A 1 -31.64 -15.52 -3.50
N PRO A 2 -31.74 -14.71 -4.57
CA PRO A 2 -30.68 -14.70 -5.58
C PRO A 2 -29.35 -14.35 -4.91
N GLU A 3 -28.30 -15.06 -5.29
CA GLU A 3 -26.95 -14.88 -4.76
C GLU A 3 -26.49 -13.46 -5.09
N ARG A 4 -26.13 -12.66 -4.07
CA ARG A 4 -25.69 -11.27 -4.28
C ARG A 4 -24.32 -11.30 -4.95
N TRP A 5 -24.22 -10.78 -6.17
CA TRP A 5 -22.97 -10.76 -6.94
C TRP A 5 -21.91 -9.90 -6.23
N CYS A 6 -20.81 -10.52 -5.83
CA CYS A 6 -19.72 -9.89 -5.09
C CYS A 6 -18.41 -10.65 -5.37
N PRO A 7 -17.69 -10.31 -6.44
CA PRO A 7 -16.35 -10.87 -6.67
C PRO A 7 -15.38 -10.50 -5.55
N ASP A 8 -14.35 -11.32 -5.32
CA ASP A 8 -13.29 -11.02 -4.34
C ASP A 8 -12.42 -9.83 -4.77
N VAL A 9 -12.35 -9.58 -6.09
CA VAL A 9 -11.61 -8.47 -6.71
C VAL A 9 -12.50 -7.78 -7.74
N CYS A 10 -12.55 -6.44 -7.70
CA CYS A 10 -13.32 -5.64 -8.64
C CYS A 10 -12.82 -5.89 -10.07
N PRO A 11 -13.68 -6.35 -11.00
CA PRO A 11 -13.24 -6.76 -12.33
C PRO A 11 -12.78 -5.58 -13.22
N ILE A 12 -13.10 -4.35 -12.83
CA ILE A 12 -12.75 -3.14 -13.61
C ILE A 12 -11.56 -2.42 -12.99
N THR A 13 -11.49 -2.31 -11.66
CA THR A 13 -10.44 -1.53 -10.98
C THR A 13 -9.31 -2.38 -10.42
N GLY A 14 -9.50 -3.70 -10.29
CA GLY A 14 -8.53 -4.59 -9.65
C GLY A 14 -8.45 -4.46 -8.12
N ARG A 15 -9.32 -3.66 -7.50
CA ARG A 15 -9.34 -3.46 -6.04
C ARG A 15 -9.99 -4.65 -5.34
N GLU A 16 -9.46 -5.05 -4.20
CA GLU A 16 -10.02 -6.13 -3.38
C GLU A 16 -11.34 -5.72 -2.73
N PHE A 17 -12.22 -6.70 -2.52
CA PHE A 17 -13.43 -6.53 -1.75
C PHE A 17 -13.08 -6.10 -0.32
N PHE A 18 -13.76 -5.07 0.17
CA PHE A 18 -13.54 -4.55 1.51
C PHE A 18 -14.71 -4.91 2.43
N MET A 19 -15.90 -4.39 2.15
CA MET A 19 -17.10 -4.71 2.94
C MET A 19 -18.40 -4.39 2.19
N TRP A 20 -19.52 -4.79 2.78
CA TRP A 20 -20.85 -4.37 2.35
C TRP A 20 -21.24 -3.08 3.08
N ILE A 21 -21.78 -2.11 2.34
CA ILE A 21 -22.23 -0.83 2.87
C ILE A 21 -23.64 -0.53 2.36
N GLU A 22 -24.53 -0.09 3.25
CA GLU A 22 -25.88 0.36 2.87
C GLU A 22 -25.78 1.59 1.96
N HIS A 23 -26.28 1.48 0.74
CA HIS A 23 -26.18 2.52 -0.26
C HIS A 23 -27.17 3.66 -0.03
N TRP A 24 -26.68 4.91 0.04
CA TRP A 24 -27.46 6.10 0.44
C TRP A 24 -28.74 6.36 -0.38
N LYS A 25 -28.79 5.90 -1.65
CA LYS A 25 -29.93 6.14 -2.54
C LYS A 25 -30.92 4.98 -2.57
N THR A 26 -30.44 3.76 -2.39
CA THR A 26 -31.25 2.54 -2.59
C THR A 26 -31.55 1.82 -1.28
N GLU A 27 -30.90 2.20 -0.18
CA GLU A 27 -31.05 1.59 1.15
C GLU A 27 -30.81 0.07 1.12
N GLN A 28 -29.98 -0.37 0.15
CA GLN A 28 -29.59 -1.76 -0.03
C GLN A 28 -28.08 -1.87 0.17
N ASP A 29 -27.63 -2.96 0.78
CA ASP A 29 -26.21 -3.24 0.88
C ASP A 29 -25.60 -3.45 -0.51
N VAL A 30 -24.53 -2.71 -0.79
CA VAL A 30 -23.71 -2.88 -1.99
C VAL A 30 -22.29 -3.29 -1.59
N PRO A 31 -21.61 -4.12 -2.39
CA PRO A 31 -20.23 -4.47 -2.11
C PRO A 31 -19.32 -3.29 -2.50
N THR A 32 -18.39 -2.94 -1.62
CA THR A 32 -17.40 -1.90 -1.88
C THR A 32 -15.99 -2.48 -1.89
N TYR A 33 -15.13 -1.87 -2.70
CA TYR A 33 -13.79 -2.35 -3.03
C TYR A 33 -12.76 -1.25 -2.78
N GLY A 34 -11.60 -1.61 -2.24
CA GLY A 34 -10.56 -0.66 -1.85
C GLY A 34 -10.02 -0.95 -0.45
N GLY A 35 -9.94 0.09 0.38
CA GLY A 35 -9.29 0.00 1.69
C GLY A 35 -10.01 0.78 2.79
N PRO A 36 -9.40 0.85 3.98
CA PRO A 36 -10.05 1.36 5.19
C PRO A 36 -10.32 2.86 5.19
N PHE A 37 -9.72 3.64 4.28
CA PHE A 37 -9.95 5.09 4.17
C PHE A 37 -11.06 5.43 3.18
N ASP A 38 -11.01 4.83 1.99
CA ASP A 38 -12.00 5.00 0.94
C ASP A 38 -12.30 3.65 0.30
N SER A 39 -13.59 3.36 0.18
CA SER A 39 -14.09 2.20 -0.56
C SER A 39 -15.06 2.63 -1.65
N TYR A 40 -15.15 1.84 -2.71
CA TYR A 40 -15.80 2.26 -3.94
C TYR A 40 -16.75 1.18 -4.45
N THR A 41 -17.89 1.56 -4.99
CA THR A 41 -18.78 0.61 -5.67
C THR A 41 -18.12 0.04 -6.92
N ILE A 42 -18.66 -1.08 -7.41
CA ILE A 42 -18.28 -1.60 -8.74
C ILE A 42 -18.61 -0.52 -9.78
N PRO A 43 -17.66 -0.14 -10.66
CA PRO A 43 -17.91 0.91 -11.63
C PRO A 43 -19.09 0.59 -12.55
N VAL A 44 -19.95 1.59 -12.74
CA VAL A 44 -21.11 1.52 -13.62
C VAL A 44 -20.80 2.27 -14.91
N LYS A 45 -21.19 1.69 -16.04
CA LYS A 45 -21.06 2.30 -17.36
C LYS A 45 -22.15 3.36 -17.56
N HIS A 46 -21.77 4.55 -17.99
CA HIS A 46 -22.67 5.64 -18.36
C HIS A 46 -22.94 5.71 -19.87
N GLU A 47 -23.92 6.53 -20.27
CA GLU A 47 -24.38 6.69 -21.66
C GLU A 47 -23.26 7.05 -22.66
N HIS A 48 -22.20 7.74 -22.21
CA HIS A 48 -21.04 8.13 -23.03
C HIS A 48 -19.91 7.11 -23.06
N GLY A 49 -20.16 5.90 -22.54
CA GLY A 49 -19.21 4.81 -22.48
C GLY A 49 -18.18 4.93 -21.35
N THR A 50 -18.24 5.98 -20.54
CA THR A 50 -17.37 6.19 -19.37
C THR A 50 -17.80 5.34 -18.18
N PHE A 51 -16.85 4.96 -17.34
CA PHE A 51 -17.10 4.25 -16.09
C PHE A 51 -16.91 5.16 -14.89
N SER A 52 -17.85 5.14 -13.96
CA SER A 52 -17.67 5.78 -12.66
C SER A 52 -18.05 4.85 -11.52
N CYS A 53 -17.43 5.04 -10.37
CA CYS A 53 -17.86 4.46 -9.11
C CYS A 53 -18.22 5.55 -8.09
N GLU A 54 -19.06 5.17 -7.13
CA GLU A 54 -19.38 5.98 -5.97
C GLU A 54 -18.40 5.68 -4.84
N ARG A 55 -17.98 6.73 -4.13
CA ARG A 55 -17.04 6.64 -3.01
C ARG A 55 -17.76 6.69 -1.67
N PHE A 56 -17.43 5.76 -0.80
CA PHE A 56 -17.71 5.83 0.62
C PHE A 56 -16.43 6.23 1.36
N ASP A 57 -16.51 7.37 2.06
CA ASP A 57 -15.42 7.89 2.89
C ASP A 57 -15.61 7.37 4.31
N HIS A 58 -14.71 6.48 4.72
CA HIS A 58 -14.79 5.82 6.02
C HIS A 58 -14.43 6.74 7.17
N ASN A 59 -13.61 7.76 6.94
CA ASN A 59 -13.29 8.76 7.96
C ASN A 59 -14.51 9.64 8.25
N ALA A 60 -15.27 9.99 7.21
CA ALA A 60 -16.49 10.78 7.34
C ALA A 60 -17.75 9.94 7.64
N GLY A 61 -17.65 8.61 7.53
CA GLY A 61 -18.75 7.68 7.76
C GLY A 61 -19.93 7.87 6.82
N LYS A 62 -19.68 8.36 5.58
CA LYS A 62 -20.76 8.70 4.66
C LYS A 62 -20.39 8.49 3.20
N TRP A 63 -21.43 8.26 2.39
CA TRP A 63 -21.33 8.34 0.95
C TRP A 63 -21.03 9.77 0.53
N MET A 64 -20.09 9.91 -0.40
CA MET A 64 -19.76 11.19 -0.99
C MET A 64 -20.72 11.42 -2.17
N THR A 65 -21.64 12.36 -2.04
CA THR A 65 -22.76 12.53 -2.99
C THR A 65 -22.58 13.68 -3.99
N GLU A 66 -21.61 14.59 -3.75
CA GLU A 66 -21.38 15.78 -4.60
C GLU A 66 -19.89 16.00 -4.88
N GLY A 67 -19.56 16.36 -6.13
CA GLY A 67 -18.21 16.78 -6.56
C GLY A 67 -17.13 15.70 -6.48
N MET A 68 -16.64 15.44 -5.27
CA MET A 68 -15.52 14.53 -4.98
C MET A 68 -15.94 13.07 -4.73
N GLY A 69 -17.25 12.79 -4.75
CA GLY A 69 -17.78 11.47 -4.45
C GLY A 69 -17.97 10.53 -5.63
N TRP A 70 -17.93 11.08 -6.83
CA TRP A 70 -17.92 10.32 -8.07
C TRP A 70 -16.50 10.29 -8.60
N CYS A 71 -15.91 9.11 -8.68
CA CYS A 71 -14.64 8.93 -9.37
C CYS A 71 -14.92 8.50 -10.80
N ASP A 72 -14.82 9.46 -11.73
CA ASP A 72 -14.70 9.13 -13.15
C ASP A 72 -13.33 8.47 -13.37
N LEU A 73 -13.35 7.23 -13.84
CA LEU A 73 -12.15 6.46 -14.09
C LEU A 73 -11.52 6.82 -15.44
N GLY A 74 -12.21 7.60 -16.30
CA GLY A 74 -11.76 7.93 -17.65
C GLY A 74 -11.68 6.72 -18.60
N LEU A 75 -12.13 5.55 -18.14
CA LEU A 75 -12.15 4.31 -18.92
C LEU A 75 -13.36 4.36 -19.87
N LYS A 76 -13.13 4.07 -21.16
CA LYS A 76 -14.21 3.85 -22.13
C LYS A 76 -14.22 2.40 -22.57
N LEU A 77 -15.41 1.81 -22.66
CA LEU A 77 -15.54 0.46 -23.22
C LEU A 77 -15.17 0.51 -24.71
N ALA A 78 -14.02 -0.07 -25.07
CA ALA A 78 -13.73 -0.44 -26.45
C ALA A 78 -14.57 -1.68 -26.79
N ASP A 79 -15.29 -1.65 -27.91
CA ASP A 79 -16.29 -2.69 -28.27
C ASP A 79 -15.66 -3.98 -28.82
N ASP A 80 -14.35 -4.06 -28.73
CA ASP A 80 -13.48 -5.15 -29.06
C ASP A 80 -12.20 -4.87 -28.27
N GLN A 81 -11.47 -5.90 -27.84
CA GLN A 81 -10.17 -5.72 -27.17
C GLN A 81 -9.08 -5.15 -28.13
N ALA A 82 -9.48 -4.33 -29.11
CA ALA A 82 -8.64 -3.63 -30.06
C ALA A 82 -8.74 -2.12 -29.81
N PHE A 83 -7.61 -1.54 -29.45
CA PHE A 83 -7.44 -0.11 -29.35
C PHE A 83 -7.48 0.52 -30.76
N VAL A 84 -8.47 1.34 -31.07
CA VAL A 84 -8.55 2.04 -32.37
C VAL A 84 -8.48 3.55 -32.16
N VAL A 85 -7.35 4.14 -32.55
CA VAL A 85 -7.21 5.59 -32.76
C VAL A 85 -7.23 5.83 -34.26
N GLU A 86 -7.84 6.92 -34.73
CA GLU A 86 -7.74 7.26 -36.15
C GLU A 86 -6.34 7.76 -36.49
N SER A 87 -5.75 7.27 -37.60
CA SER A 87 -4.41 7.69 -38.07
C SER A 87 -4.28 9.17 -38.38
N GLY A 88 -5.40 9.89 -38.49
CA GLY A 88 -5.45 11.35 -38.65
C GLY A 88 -5.38 12.13 -37.34
N ASN A 89 -5.41 11.46 -36.18
CA ASN A 89 -5.25 12.13 -34.90
C ASN A 89 -3.81 12.66 -34.78
N PRO A 90 -3.60 13.95 -34.46
CA PRO A 90 -2.24 14.50 -34.31
C PRO A 90 -1.41 13.83 -33.21
N ARG A 91 -2.04 13.05 -32.32
CA ARG A 91 -1.39 12.25 -31.28
C ARG A 91 -1.47 10.75 -31.55
N TYR A 92 -1.82 10.34 -32.77
CA TYR A 92 -1.99 8.92 -33.13
C TYR A 92 -0.79 8.06 -32.73
N ASP A 93 0.42 8.50 -33.07
CA ASP A 93 1.64 7.75 -32.74
C ASP A 93 1.89 7.70 -31.22
N GLU A 94 1.74 8.82 -30.50
CA GLU A 94 1.89 8.86 -29.03
C GLU A 94 0.90 7.91 -28.33
N ILE A 95 -0.34 7.89 -28.81
CA ILE A 95 -1.43 7.14 -28.21
C ILE A 95 -1.28 5.64 -28.56
N ARG A 96 -0.84 5.30 -29.78
CA ARG A 96 -0.47 3.93 -30.16
C ARG A 96 0.68 3.41 -29.29
N ASP A 97 1.75 4.19 -29.14
CA ASP A 97 2.93 3.78 -28.39
C ASP A 97 2.62 3.55 -26.89
N PHE A 98 1.67 4.32 -26.33
CA PHE A 98 1.16 4.09 -24.98
C PHE A 98 0.35 2.79 -24.84
N ALA A 99 -0.47 2.46 -25.84
CA ALA A 99 -1.32 1.25 -25.81
C ALA A 99 -0.55 -0.04 -26.13
N GLU A 100 0.49 0.05 -26.95
CA GLU A 100 1.39 -1.06 -27.27
C GLU A 100 2.49 -1.25 -26.21
N ALA A 101 2.63 -0.31 -25.28
CA ALA A 101 3.51 -0.48 -24.14
C ALA A 101 3.01 -1.70 -23.33
N PRO A 102 3.84 -2.73 -23.11
CA PRO A 102 3.47 -3.80 -22.19
C PRO A 102 3.12 -3.16 -20.85
N ALA A 103 2.04 -3.61 -20.21
CA ALA A 103 1.76 -3.26 -18.82
C ALA A 103 3.02 -3.59 -18.04
N ALA A 104 3.83 -2.56 -17.76
CA ALA A 104 5.10 -2.75 -17.11
C ALA A 104 4.78 -3.49 -15.82
N ASP A 105 5.47 -4.60 -15.58
CA ASP A 105 5.46 -5.27 -14.30
C ASP A 105 5.81 -4.20 -13.25
N ALA A 106 4.78 -3.63 -12.62
CA ALA A 106 4.81 -2.22 -12.17
C ALA A 106 5.80 -1.99 -11.02
N LEU A 107 6.21 -3.09 -10.37
CA LEU A 107 7.23 -3.08 -9.34
C LEU A 107 8.62 -3.10 -9.99
N THR A 108 9.47 -2.19 -9.58
CA THR A 108 10.90 -2.28 -9.94
C THR A 108 11.52 -3.53 -9.29
N GLN A 109 12.67 -3.99 -9.80
CA GLN A 109 13.40 -5.09 -9.14
C GLN A 109 13.72 -4.77 -7.67
N ALA A 110 14.02 -3.51 -7.36
CA ALA A 110 14.26 -3.08 -5.98
C ALA A 110 13.01 -3.27 -5.09
N ALA A 111 11.83 -2.91 -5.58
CA ALA A 111 10.59 -3.12 -4.85
C ALA A 111 10.31 -4.62 -4.63
N ARG A 112 10.53 -5.46 -5.65
CA ARG A 112 10.41 -6.93 -5.51
C ARG A 112 11.35 -7.48 -4.45
N ASP A 113 12.60 -7.02 -4.42
CA ASP A 113 13.60 -7.49 -3.47
C ASP A 113 13.25 -7.11 -2.02
N VAL A 114 12.68 -5.92 -1.79
CA VAL A 114 12.19 -5.50 -0.47
C VAL A 114 11.04 -6.39 0.01
N LEU A 115 10.06 -6.65 -0.87
CA LEU A 115 8.94 -7.54 -0.53
C LEU A 115 9.40 -8.98 -0.28
N ALA A 116 10.36 -9.47 -1.08
CA ALA A 116 10.94 -10.79 -0.88
C ALA A 116 11.72 -10.88 0.45
N GLU A 117 12.47 -9.85 0.83
CA GLU A 117 13.16 -9.80 2.11
C GLU A 117 12.17 -9.73 3.29
N ARG A 118 11.09 -8.95 3.18
CA ARG A 118 10.03 -8.91 4.20
C ARG A 118 9.39 -10.29 4.40
N ALA A 119 9.06 -10.97 3.30
CA ALA A 119 8.56 -12.35 3.35
C ALA A 119 9.56 -13.34 3.98
N ARG A 120 10.87 -13.12 3.75
CA ARG A 120 11.94 -13.92 4.38
C ARG A 120 12.04 -13.67 5.88
N GLN A 121 11.96 -12.42 6.34
CA GLN A 121 11.96 -12.08 7.77
C GLN A 121 10.82 -12.78 8.52
N ILE A 122 9.61 -12.73 7.95
CA ILE A 122 8.43 -13.43 8.52
C ILE A 122 8.65 -14.95 8.55
N SER A 123 9.10 -15.55 7.44
CA SER A 123 9.14 -17.01 7.30
C SER A 123 10.37 -17.71 7.88
N ILE A 124 11.46 -16.99 8.10
CA ILE A 124 12.74 -17.57 8.56
C ILE A 124 13.13 -17.02 9.94
N GLU A 125 12.85 -15.75 10.22
CA GLU A 125 13.24 -15.10 11.47
C GLU A 125 12.08 -15.01 12.47
N ASP A 126 10.89 -15.51 12.11
CA ASP A 126 9.65 -15.44 12.90
C ASP A 126 9.27 -14.00 13.31
N TYR A 127 9.67 -13.01 12.50
CA TYR A 127 9.27 -11.60 12.65
C TYR A 127 7.92 -11.36 11.98
N ASP A 128 6.90 -12.06 12.50
CA ASP A 128 5.52 -11.99 12.05
C ASP A 128 4.80 -10.71 12.56
N PRO A 129 3.57 -10.41 12.08
CA PRO A 129 2.83 -9.24 12.53
C PRO A 129 2.66 -9.14 14.05
N GLU A 130 2.45 -10.27 14.73
CA GLU A 130 2.28 -10.33 16.17
C GLU A 130 3.58 -10.00 16.92
N HIS A 131 4.74 -10.45 16.43
CA HIS A 131 6.05 -10.05 16.91
C HIS A 131 6.21 -8.53 16.78
N ASP A 132 5.94 -7.98 15.59
CA ASP A 132 6.13 -6.55 15.33
C ASP A 132 5.21 -5.69 16.21
N ASP A 133 3.96 -6.12 16.41
CA ASP A 133 2.98 -5.43 17.26
C ASP A 133 3.42 -5.35 18.74
N SER A 134 4.35 -6.20 19.18
CA SER A 134 4.91 -6.15 20.53
C SER A 134 5.96 -5.04 20.73
N HIS A 135 6.48 -4.46 19.64
CA HIS A 135 7.50 -3.40 19.65
C HIS A 135 6.89 -2.02 19.44
N VAL A 136 6.71 -1.27 20.52
CA VAL A 136 5.96 0.01 20.52
C VAL A 136 6.81 1.25 20.80
N ASN A 137 8.12 1.08 21.01
CA ASN A 137 9.03 2.16 21.39
C ASN A 137 9.99 2.56 20.25
N ASP A 138 9.50 2.60 19.01
CA ASP A 138 10.29 2.90 17.79
C ASP A 138 11.47 1.95 17.53
N GLU A 139 11.50 0.77 18.16
CA GLU A 139 12.62 -0.19 18.09
C GLU A 139 12.86 -0.69 16.65
N ILE A 140 11.78 -1.02 15.93
CA ILE A 140 11.83 -1.46 14.54
C ILE A 140 12.32 -0.31 13.63
N ALA A 141 11.83 0.91 13.85
CA ALA A 141 12.28 2.10 13.12
C ALA A 141 13.77 2.39 13.35
N ALA A 142 14.25 2.24 14.59
CA ALA A 142 15.65 2.42 14.94
C ALA A 142 16.54 1.41 14.21
N MET A 143 16.13 0.14 14.16
CA MET A 143 16.86 -0.89 13.39
C MET A 143 16.83 -0.65 11.89
N ALA A 144 15.71 -0.21 11.32
CA ALA A 144 15.65 0.21 9.92
C ALA A 144 16.67 1.33 9.64
N ALA A 145 16.76 2.33 10.53
CA ALA A 145 17.69 3.44 10.40
C ALA A 145 19.16 2.99 10.38
N LEU A 146 19.55 2.04 11.24
CA LEU A 146 20.91 1.48 11.27
C LEU A 146 21.33 0.87 9.93
N PHE A 147 20.41 0.17 9.25
CA PHE A 147 20.66 -0.37 7.91
C PHE A 147 20.67 0.70 6.82
N LEU A 148 19.77 1.69 6.90
CA LEU A 148 19.57 2.71 5.85
C LEU A 148 20.62 3.83 5.88
N MET A 149 21.14 4.21 7.04
CA MET A 149 22.13 5.28 7.16
C MET A 149 23.45 4.96 6.45
N PRO A 150 24.25 5.97 6.04
CA PRO A 150 25.59 5.75 5.52
C PRO A 150 26.45 4.95 6.51
N GLU A 151 27.29 4.04 6.01
CA GLU A 151 28.07 3.15 6.88
C GLU A 151 28.96 3.93 7.85
N GLY A 152 29.65 4.98 7.38
CA GLY A 152 30.48 5.82 8.24
C GLY A 152 29.70 6.71 9.21
N ALA A 153 28.37 6.83 9.09
CA ALA A 153 27.55 7.55 10.06
C ALA A 153 27.32 6.75 11.34
N ARG A 154 27.42 5.41 11.26
CA ARG A 154 27.28 4.51 12.40
C ARG A 154 28.33 4.79 13.48
N ASP A 155 29.53 5.16 13.06
CA ASP A 155 30.69 5.44 13.93
C ASP A 155 30.77 6.91 14.40
N TRP A 156 29.78 7.75 14.08
CA TRP A 156 29.78 9.13 14.56
C TRP A 156 29.69 9.18 16.08
N ASP A 157 30.46 10.08 16.70
CA ASP A 157 30.48 10.26 18.16
C ASP A 157 29.08 10.58 18.70
N ALA A 158 28.64 9.79 19.67
CA ALA A 158 27.37 9.95 20.36
C ALA A 158 27.54 10.00 21.89
N THR A 159 28.76 10.13 22.40
CA THR A 159 29.07 10.14 23.85
C THR A 159 28.28 11.21 24.61
N SER A 160 27.95 12.33 23.96
CA SER A 160 27.12 13.40 24.53
C SER A 160 25.66 13.01 24.81
N THR A 161 25.16 11.94 24.19
CA THR A 161 23.77 11.46 24.33
C THR A 161 23.57 10.58 25.56
N SER A 162 24.64 10.04 26.15
CA SER A 162 24.63 9.00 27.20
C SER A 162 24.00 7.65 26.81
N TYR A 163 23.63 7.44 25.55
CA TYR A 163 23.05 6.19 25.05
C TYR A 163 24.06 5.26 24.36
N GLY A 164 25.27 5.74 24.05
CA GLY A 164 26.34 4.96 23.44
C GLY A 164 27.54 5.84 23.07
N ASP A 165 28.67 5.22 22.73
CA ASP A 165 29.85 5.95 22.26
C ASP A 165 29.69 6.33 20.78
N THR A 166 28.99 5.50 20.00
CA THR A 166 28.71 5.73 18.58
C THR A 166 27.22 5.94 18.30
N LEU A 167 26.89 6.57 17.16
CA LEU A 167 25.49 6.76 16.74
C LEU A 167 24.76 5.43 16.58
N ALA A 168 25.46 4.38 16.11
CA ALA A 168 24.86 3.06 16.00
C ALA A 168 24.50 2.46 17.37
N GLU A 169 25.39 2.59 18.35
CA GLU A 169 25.11 2.15 19.73
C GLU A 169 23.98 2.97 20.36
N ALA A 170 23.99 4.29 20.16
CA ALA A 170 22.97 5.18 20.73
C ALA A 170 21.56 4.95 20.16
N LEU A 171 21.45 4.39 18.95
CA LEU A 171 20.16 4.05 18.32
C LEU A 171 19.73 2.61 18.59
N LEU A 172 20.64 1.71 18.93
CA LEU A 172 20.32 0.30 19.15
C LEU A 172 19.46 0.16 20.42
N PRO A 173 18.27 -0.47 20.36
CA PRO A 173 17.51 -0.78 21.56
C PRO A 173 18.35 -1.57 22.56
N SER A 174 18.24 -1.27 23.85
CA SER A 174 19.16 -1.78 24.88
C SER A 174 19.20 -3.30 25.00
N ASP A 175 18.10 -3.97 24.63
CA ASP A 175 17.93 -5.41 24.77
C ASP A 175 18.20 -6.15 23.44
N TRP A 176 18.66 -5.44 22.41
CA TRP A 176 18.92 -5.98 21.08
C TRP A 176 20.42 -6.09 20.82
N GLU A 177 20.81 -7.06 19.99
CA GLU A 177 22.20 -7.20 19.54
C GLU A 177 22.45 -6.39 18.26
N MET A 178 23.65 -5.82 18.14
CA MET A 178 24.06 -5.11 16.93
C MET A 178 23.98 -6.07 15.73
N PRO A 179 23.22 -5.72 14.67
CA PRO A 179 23.05 -6.63 13.55
C PRO A 179 24.34 -6.80 12.76
N ASN A 180 24.50 -7.98 12.16
CA ASN A 180 25.53 -8.18 11.15
C ASN A 180 25.11 -7.51 9.83
N PHE A 181 25.70 -6.35 9.55
CA PHE A 181 25.42 -5.57 8.34
C PHE A 181 25.92 -6.27 7.06
N GLY A 182 26.99 -7.06 7.15
CA GLY A 182 27.73 -7.60 5.99
C GLY A 182 28.30 -6.50 5.07
N ASP A 183 28.98 -6.92 4.00
CA ASP A 183 29.72 -5.99 3.11
C ASP A 183 28.92 -5.53 1.88
N ASP A 184 27.70 -6.06 1.66
CA ASP A 184 26.85 -5.69 0.53
C ASP A 184 25.92 -4.54 0.89
N ARG A 185 26.29 -3.33 0.48
CA ARG A 185 25.52 -2.12 0.73
C ARG A 185 24.12 -2.15 0.13
N ARG A 186 23.93 -2.76 -1.05
CA ARG A 186 22.60 -2.89 -1.66
C ARG A 186 21.72 -3.79 -0.80
N ARG A 187 22.26 -4.90 -0.32
CA ARG A 187 21.54 -5.81 0.58
C ARG A 187 21.18 -5.16 1.90
N GLN A 188 22.07 -4.35 2.48
CA GLN A 188 21.76 -3.56 3.68
C GLN A 188 20.57 -2.63 3.45
N LEU A 189 20.53 -1.92 2.31
CA LEU A 189 19.41 -1.02 1.98
C LEU A 189 18.09 -1.78 1.82
N VAL A 190 18.11 -2.94 1.14
CA VAL A 190 16.92 -3.79 0.98
C VAL A 190 16.40 -4.26 2.35
N LYS A 191 17.29 -4.74 3.22
CA LYS A 191 16.95 -5.13 4.60
C LYS A 191 16.36 -3.99 5.41
N GLY A 192 17.02 -2.83 5.43
CA GLY A 192 16.55 -1.67 6.16
C GLY A 192 15.19 -1.18 5.66
N THR A 193 14.95 -1.24 4.35
CA THR A 193 13.65 -0.87 3.76
C THR A 193 12.58 -1.89 4.11
N ALA A 194 12.89 -3.18 4.13
CA ALA A 194 11.96 -4.24 4.55
C ALA A 194 11.58 -4.12 6.04
N ILE A 195 12.54 -3.78 6.92
CA ILE A 195 12.27 -3.49 8.33
C ILE A 195 11.41 -2.23 8.48
N GLY A 196 11.69 -1.17 7.69
CA GLY A 196 10.86 0.02 7.66
C GLY A 196 9.43 -0.24 7.17
N LEU A 197 9.26 -1.17 6.22
CA LEU A 197 7.94 -1.64 5.79
C LEU A 197 7.20 -2.34 6.93
N ALA A 198 7.88 -3.21 7.70
CA ALA A 198 7.29 -3.87 8.87
C ALA A 198 6.75 -2.86 9.90
N GLU A 199 7.49 -1.77 10.15
CA GLU A 199 7.04 -0.71 11.07
C GLU A 199 5.81 0.05 10.56
N ILE A 200 5.74 0.33 9.26
CA ILE A 200 4.56 0.95 8.64
C ILE A 200 3.35 0.01 8.79
N GLU A 201 3.52 -1.28 8.48
CA GLU A 201 2.47 -2.29 8.64
C GLU A 201 1.97 -2.38 10.09
N ARG A 202 2.86 -2.26 11.08
CA ARG A 202 2.50 -2.22 12.51
C ARG A 202 1.63 -1.01 12.84
N PHE A 203 2.01 0.19 12.37
CA PHE A 203 1.20 1.40 12.56
C PHE A 203 -0.18 1.29 11.89
N ASP A 204 -0.23 0.76 10.68
CA ASP A 204 -1.49 0.56 9.95
C ASP A 204 -2.41 -0.41 10.71
N ARG A 205 -1.88 -1.52 11.24
CA ARG A 205 -2.65 -2.45 12.09
C ARG A 205 -3.14 -1.78 13.38
N ALA A 206 -2.27 -1.03 14.06
CA ALA A 206 -2.63 -0.32 15.29
C ALA A 206 -3.77 0.70 15.05
N ALA A 207 -3.72 1.43 13.93
CA ALA A 207 -4.77 2.37 13.54
C ALA A 207 -6.12 1.66 13.29
N ILE A 208 -6.09 0.52 12.59
CA ILE A 208 -7.30 -0.30 12.36
C ILE A 208 -7.86 -0.84 13.68
N ALA A 209 -7.01 -1.28 14.61
CA ALA A 209 -7.43 -1.79 15.92
C ALA A 209 -8.07 -0.69 16.78
N ALA A 210 -7.49 0.50 16.81
CA ALA A 210 -8.05 1.66 17.52
C ALA A 210 -9.44 2.04 17.00
N ALA A 211 -9.60 2.11 15.67
CA ALA A 211 -10.88 2.42 15.04
C ALA A 211 -11.99 1.40 15.38
N LYS A 212 -11.64 0.11 15.55
CA LYS A 212 -12.59 -0.93 15.99
C LYS A 212 -12.95 -0.83 17.47
N GLY A 213 -12.03 -0.39 18.32
CA GLY A 213 -12.26 -0.22 19.76
C GLY A 213 -13.18 0.96 20.10
N GLU A 214 -13.17 2.02 19.29
CA GLU A 214 -14.08 3.17 19.45
C GLU A 214 -15.53 2.87 19.00
N GLN A 215 -15.72 1.79 18.23
CA GLN A 215 -17.03 1.36 17.73
C GLN A 215 -17.72 0.30 18.63
N ALA A 216 -17.05 -0.18 19.68
CA ALA A 216 -17.52 -1.22 20.60
C ALA A 216 -18.02 -0.64 21.94
#